data_AF-G7M2D0-F1
#
_entry.id   AF-G7M2D0-F1
#
_cell.length_a   1.000
_cell.length_b   1.000
_cell.length_c   1.000
_cell.angle_alpha   90.00
_cell.angle_beta   90.00
_cell.angle_gamma   90.00
#
_symmetry.space_group_name_H-M   'P 1'
#
loop_
_entity.id
_entity.type
_entity.pdbx_description
1 polymer ?
#
loop_
_entity_poly.entity_id
_entity_poly.type
_entity_poly.pdbx_seq_one_letter_code
_entity_poly.pdbx_strand_id
1 'polypeptide(L)'
;MSQPNIDYMMNMTKEFLSGRIDEIAYTLDFPYELEKRYNKMHREDDDYCELIYECLYEEGIAIFNDLSDSEFKKLIRKQYNYIKKIAKEGFY
;
A
#
# COMPACT_ATOMS: atom_id res chain seq x y z
N MET A 1 -9.75 -7.19 -15.71
CA MET A 1 -10.92 -7.00 -14.84
C MET A 1 -10.73 -5.71 -14.07
N SER A 2 -11.81 -5.05 -13.61
CA SER A 2 -11.66 -3.90 -12.71
C SER A 2 -11.23 -4.41 -11.34
N GLN A 3 -10.25 -3.75 -10.70
CA GLN A 3 -9.73 -4.09 -9.37
C GLN A 3 -9.96 -2.92 -8.39
N PRO A 4 -11.22 -2.51 -8.14
CA PRO A 4 -11.52 -1.25 -7.45
C PRO A 4 -11.02 -1.21 -6.00
N ASN A 5 -10.89 -2.34 -5.31
CA ASN A 5 -10.38 -2.35 -3.94
C ASN A 5 -8.85 -2.20 -3.92
N ILE A 6 -8.15 -2.85 -4.84
CA ILE A 6 -6.70 -2.69 -5.05
C ILE A 6 -6.39 -1.25 -5.50
N ASP A 7 -7.13 -0.73 -6.48
CA ASP A 7 -6.98 0.64 -6.99
C ASP A 7 -7.16 1.67 -5.87
N TYR A 8 -8.09 1.43 -4.95
CA TYR A 8 -8.30 2.29 -3.78
C TYR A 8 -7.06 2.34 -2.89
N MET A 9 -6.51 1.18 -2.51
CA MET A 9 -5.33 1.11 -1.64
C MET A 9 -4.13 1.78 -2.31
N MET A 10 -3.90 1.50 -3.60
CA MET A 10 -2.82 2.12 -4.37
C MET A 10 -2.99 3.63 -4.52
N ASN A 11 -4.23 4.12 -4.72
CA ASN A 11 -4.47 5.56 -4.79
C ASN A 11 -4.28 6.25 -3.44
N MET A 12 -4.68 5.64 -2.34
CA MET A 12 -4.44 6.18 -1.00
C MET A 12 -2.94 6.35 -0.72
N THR A 13 -2.13 5.34 -1.03
CA THR A 13 -0.66 5.44 -0.93
C THR A 13 -0.10 6.52 -1.85
N LYS A 14 -0.62 6.65 -3.07
CA LYS A 14 -0.25 7.72 -3.99
C LYS A 14 -0.56 9.11 -3.42
N GLU A 15 -1.71 9.28 -2.78
CA GLU A 15 -2.13 10.53 -2.16
C GLU A 15 -1.21 10.92 -1.00
N PHE A 16 -0.86 9.97 -0.13
CA PHE A 16 0.18 10.15 0.88
C PHE A 16 1.53 10.56 0.28
N LEU A 17 2.01 9.83 -0.74
CA LEU A 17 3.28 10.13 -1.40
C LEU A 17 3.30 11.48 -2.12
N SER A 18 2.13 12.00 -2.49
CA SER A 18 1.93 13.34 -3.07
C SER A 18 1.76 14.45 -2.02
N GLY A 19 1.66 14.10 -0.73
CA GLY A 19 1.46 15.03 0.38
C GLY A 19 0.01 15.50 0.56
N ARG A 20 -0.97 14.80 -0.02
CA ARG A 20 -2.41 15.07 0.22
C ARG A 20 -2.93 14.46 1.50
N ILE A 21 -2.29 13.38 1.95
CA ILE A 21 -2.52 12.71 3.23
C ILE A 21 -1.21 12.85 4.02
N ASP A 22 -1.29 13.26 5.28
CA ASP A 22 -0.13 13.32 6.17
C ASP A 22 0.23 11.93 6.73
N GLU A 23 1.41 11.83 7.35
CA GLU A 23 1.97 10.59 7.88
C GLU A 23 1.06 9.94 8.94
N ILE A 24 0.43 10.74 9.82
CA ILE A 24 -0.43 10.23 10.89
C ILE A 24 -1.73 9.69 10.29
N ALA A 25 -2.38 10.46 9.41
CA ALA A 25 -3.58 10.00 8.72
C ALA A 25 -3.32 8.71 7.92
N TYR A 26 -2.21 8.65 7.18
CA TYR A 26 -1.88 7.47 6.38
C TYR A 26 -1.63 6.22 7.24
N THR A 27 -0.88 6.35 8.34
CA THR A 27 -0.55 5.21 9.23
C THR A 27 -1.75 4.67 9.99
N LEU A 28 -2.77 5.49 10.25
CA LEU A 28 -4.01 5.08 10.91
C LEU A 28 -5.06 4.54 9.91
N ASP A 29 -5.27 5.26 8.81
CA ASP A 29 -6.36 4.96 7.89
C ASP A 29 -6.02 3.78 6.96
N PHE A 30 -4.75 3.59 6.58
CA PHE A 30 -4.38 2.50 5.66
C PHE A 30 -4.66 1.11 6.26
N PRO A 31 -4.23 0.76 7.49
CA PRO A 31 -4.57 -0.54 8.09
C PRO A 31 -6.07 -0.77 8.21
N TYR A 32 -6.82 0.27 8.57
CA TYR A 32 -8.28 0.22 8.68
C TYR A 32 -8.97 -0.05 7.33
N GLU A 33 -8.54 0.64 6.26
CA GLU A 33 -9.10 0.45 4.94
C GLU A 33 -8.64 -0.87 4.29
N LEU A 34 -7.44 -1.35 4.64
CA LEU A 34 -6.90 -2.65 4.28
C LEU A 34 -7.76 -3.78 4.85
N GLU A 35 -8.01 -3.78 6.17
CA GLU A 35 -8.83 -4.80 6.84
C GLU A 35 -10.22 -4.93 6.21
N LYS A 36 -10.87 -3.79 5.91
CA LYS A 36 -12.19 -3.75 5.25
C LYS A 36 -12.21 -4.36 3.85
N ARG A 37 -11.08 -4.30 3.14
CA ARG A 37 -10.98 -4.61 1.71
C ARG A 37 -10.26 -5.90 1.42
N TYR A 38 -9.48 -6.42 2.36
CA TYR A 38 -8.59 -7.56 2.18
C TYR A 38 -9.25 -8.74 1.46
N ASN A 39 -10.37 -9.23 1.99
CA ASN A 39 -11.13 -10.33 1.38
C ASN A 39 -11.70 -10.02 -0.02
N LYS A 40 -11.89 -8.74 -0.36
CA LYS A 40 -12.36 -8.32 -1.69
C LYS A 40 -11.20 -8.17 -2.67
N MET A 41 -10.06 -7.66 -2.22
CA MET A 41 -8.83 -7.59 -3.02
C MET A 41 -8.38 -8.99 -3.43
N HIS A 42 -8.42 -9.95 -2.51
CA HIS A 42 -8.15 -11.37 -2.81
C HIS A 42 -9.02 -11.95 -3.93
N ARG A 43 -10.28 -11.51 -4.04
CA ARG A 43 -11.18 -11.94 -5.12
C ARG A 43 -10.91 -11.22 -6.45
N GLU A 44 -10.26 -10.06 -6.39
CA GLU A 44 -9.89 -9.26 -7.56
C GLU A 44 -8.57 -9.75 -8.15
N ASP A 45 -7.58 -9.98 -7.29
CA ASP A 45 -6.22 -10.43 -7.61
C ASP A 45 -5.50 -10.83 -6.30
N ASP A 46 -5.34 -12.13 -6.08
CA ASP A 46 -4.76 -12.71 -4.85
C ASP A 46 -3.28 -12.29 -4.69
N ASP A 47 -2.50 -12.39 -5.77
CA ASP A 47 -1.07 -12.04 -5.77
C ASP A 47 -0.86 -10.54 -5.54
N TYR A 48 -1.68 -9.69 -6.14
CA TYR A 48 -1.60 -8.24 -5.91
C TYR A 48 -2.03 -7.87 -4.49
N CYS A 49 -3.05 -8.55 -3.95
CA CYS A 49 -3.50 -8.36 -2.58
C CYS A 49 -2.36 -8.65 -1.58
N GLU A 50 -1.70 -9.80 -1.73
CA GLU A 50 -0.56 -10.18 -0.88
C GLU A 50 0.61 -9.22 -1.05
N LEU A 51 0.94 -8.82 -2.28
CA LEU A 51 2.03 -7.89 -2.51
C LEU A 51 1.78 -6.51 -1.86
N ILE A 52 0.53 -6.04 -1.85
CA ILE A 52 0.15 -4.82 -1.12
C ILE A 52 0.32 -5.02 0.39
N TYR A 53 -0.16 -6.15 0.91
CA TYR A 53 -0.09 -6.46 2.33
C TYR A 53 1.36 -6.55 2.82
N GLU A 54 2.21 -7.34 2.16
CA GLU A 54 3.62 -7.48 2.51
C GLU A 54 4.36 -6.13 2.40
N CYS A 55 4.31 -5.47 1.23
CA CYS A 55 5.16 -4.31 0.98
C CYS A 55 4.69 -3.03 1.69
N LEU A 56 3.39 -2.77 1.79
CA LEU A 56 2.87 -1.52 2.36
C LEU A 56 2.50 -1.64 3.82
N TYR A 57 2.00 -2.79 4.26
CA TYR A 57 1.62 -3.00 5.65
C TYR A 57 2.78 -3.58 6.47
N GLU A 58 3.24 -4.80 6.18
CA GLU A 58 4.25 -5.47 7.02
C GLU A 58 5.64 -4.80 6.93
N GLU A 59 6.13 -4.56 5.72
CA GLU A 59 7.44 -3.92 5.50
C GLU A 59 7.36 -2.38 5.44
N GLY A 60 6.19 -1.80 5.70
CA GLY A 60 5.94 -0.37 5.60
C GLY A 60 5.40 0.19 6.91
N ILE A 61 4.08 0.10 7.10
CA ILE A 61 3.38 0.71 8.23
C ILE A 61 3.74 0.05 9.57
N ALA A 62 3.93 -1.27 9.61
CA ALA A 62 4.20 -1.98 10.86
C ALA A 62 5.54 -1.56 11.51
N ILE A 63 6.48 -1.04 10.72
CA ILE A 63 7.78 -0.53 11.19
C ILE A 63 7.84 1.01 11.25
N PHE A 64 6.70 1.71 11.13
CA PHE A 64 6.65 3.17 11.15
C PHE A 64 7.33 3.79 12.38
N ASN A 65 7.10 3.22 13.57
CA ASN A 65 7.65 3.73 14.83
C ASN A 65 9.18 3.65 14.93
N ASP A 66 9.82 2.87 14.08
CA ASP A 66 11.28 2.69 14.05
C ASP A 66 11.97 3.67 13.08
N LEU A 67 11.20 4.53 12.39
CA LEU A 67 11.68 5.40 11.32
C LEU A 67 11.34 6.86 11.59
N SER A 68 12.18 7.78 11.11
CA SER A 68 11.75 9.18 10.97
C SER A 68 10.72 9.32 9.84
N ASP A 69 9.90 10.37 9.87
CA ASP A 69 8.93 10.70 8.80
C ASP A 69 9.56 10.67 7.40
N SER A 70 10.78 11.18 7.29
CA SER A 70 11.52 11.24 6.03
C SER A 70 11.96 9.86 5.52
N GLU A 71 12.33 8.96 6.44
CA GLU A 71 12.71 7.58 6.12
C GLU A 71 11.49 6.76 5.78
N PHE A 72 10.41 6.91 6.55
CA PHE A 72 9.13 6.28 6.29
C PHE A 72 8.60 6.63 4.89
N LYS A 73 8.56 7.92 4.54
CA LYS A 73 8.10 8.36 3.22
C LYS A 73 8.98 7.83 2.08
N LYS A 74 10.30 7.72 2.29
CA LYS A 74 11.21 7.12 1.31
C LYS A 74 10.95 5.61 1.16
N LEU A 75 10.72 4.91 2.26
CA LEU A 75 10.40 3.49 2.29
C LEU A 75 9.09 3.19 1.55
N ILE A 76 7.99 3.87 1.91
CA ILE A 76 6.70 3.70 1.24
C ILE A 76 6.80 4.00 -0.25
N ARG A 77 7.61 5.01 -0.66
CA ARG A 77 7.84 5.29 -2.08
C ARG A 77 8.56 4.15 -2.79
N LYS A 78 9.58 3.56 -2.15
CA LYS A 78 10.31 2.40 -2.68
C LYS A 78 9.35 1.22 -2.89
N GLN A 79 8.57 0.89 -1.86
CA GLN A 79 7.60 -0.20 -1.89
C GLN A 79 6.50 0.02 -2.94
N TYR A 80 5.89 1.21 -2.97
CA TYR A 80 4.89 1.57 -3.99
C TYR A 80 5.42 1.44 -5.43
N ASN A 81 6.66 1.85 -5.68
CA ASN A 81 7.27 1.70 -7.00
C ASN A 81 7.59 0.25 -7.34
N TYR A 82 7.98 -0.56 -6.36
CA TYR A 82 8.22 -1.99 -6.53
C TYR A 82 6.93 -2.70 -6.92
N ILE A 83 5.83 -2.49 -6.17
CA ILE A 83 4.50 -3.03 -6.48
C ILE A 83 4.08 -2.69 -7.91
N LYS A 84 4.19 -1.41 -8.29
CA LYS A 84 3.86 -0.96 -9.66
C LYS A 84 4.71 -1.62 -10.74
N LYS A 85 5.96 -1.94 -10.43
CA LYS A 85 6.84 -2.64 -11.37
C LYS A 85 6.35 -4.08 -11.58
N ILE A 86 6.10 -4.80 -10.49
CA ILE A 86 5.60 -6.19 -10.56
C ILE A 86 4.24 -6.24 -11.25
N ALA A 87 3.29 -5.38 -10.88
CA ALA A 87 1.97 -5.32 -11.52
C ALA A 87 2.04 -5.00 -13.03
N LYS A 88 3.10 -4.34 -13.51
CA LYS A 88 3.33 -4.09 -14.93
C LYS A 88 3.96 -5.30 -15.65
N GLU A 89 4.84 -6.02 -14.97
CA GLU A 89 5.50 -7.22 -15.48
C GLU A 89 4.57 -8.44 -15.49
N GLY A 90 3.55 -8.43 -14.62
CA GLY A 90 2.60 -9.51 -14.41
C GLY A 90 2.98 -10.38 -13.21
N PHE A 91 1.98 -11.00 -12.59
CA PHE A 91 2.18 -12.05 -11.59
C PHE A 91 2.40 -13.39 -12.34
N TYR A 92 3.32 -14.22 -11.85
CA TYR A 92 3.81 -15.43 -12.55
C TYR A 92 3.01 -16.69 -12.18
#